data_AF-A0A161W3S2-F1
#
_entry.id   AF-A0A161W3S2-F1
#
_cell.length_a   1.000
_cell.length_b   1.000
_cell.length_c   1.000
_cell.angle_alpha   90.00
_cell.angle_beta   90.00
_cell.angle_gamma   90.00
#
_symmetry.space_group_name_H-M   'P 1'
#
loop_
_entity.id
_entity.type
_entity.pdbx_description
1 polymer ?
#
loop_
_entity_poly.entity_id
_entity_poly.type
_entity_poly.pdbx_seq_one_letter_code
_entity_poly.pdbx_strand_id
1 'polypeptide(L)'
;MNAAEWKRWRFSTSSEAEVDGENVAPDPLQDDFTLLRHVYFETDPNYSARFSVPILYDKVQKVIVNIESSEIPRMFGTECGNVIEKKYRNTSLYPAALQDQINDVHAWQYDPINNGVYMCGFATTQDAYNRAVTSLFEALDRAEAHLASSEGPYWFGKEITESRPSKQVYTFRFKCNIRDIRSVYPRLHTWLRNLYWNVPAFKETTNFLHIKNHYTRSHVNINPFAITAMGPSPHILALEEGVSAVRISK
;
A
#
# COMPACT_ATOMS: atom_id res chain seq x y z
N MET A 1 -22.72 -2.37 -17.83
CA MET A 1 -22.20 -2.56 -16.46
C MET A 1 -22.97 -1.66 -15.52
N ASN A 2 -23.60 -2.24 -14.51
CA ASN A 2 -24.44 -1.52 -13.56
C ASN A 2 -23.54 -0.82 -12.51
N ALA A 3 -23.88 0.38 -12.04
CA ALA A 3 -23.04 1.16 -11.11
C ALA A 3 -22.72 0.44 -9.77
N ALA A 4 -23.42 -0.66 -9.48
CA ALA A 4 -23.16 -1.53 -8.34
C ALA A 4 -21.95 -2.46 -8.52
N GLU A 5 -21.57 -2.81 -9.75
CA GLU A 5 -20.48 -3.76 -10.06
C GLU A 5 -19.10 -3.14 -9.84
N TRP A 6 -18.95 -1.83 -10.00
CA TRP A 6 -17.68 -1.11 -9.82
C TRP A 6 -17.23 -0.99 -8.36
N LYS A 7 -18.11 -1.35 -7.41
CA LYS A 7 -17.84 -1.25 -5.97
C LYS A 7 -17.10 -2.46 -5.40
N ARG A 8 -16.64 -3.39 -6.25
CA ARG A 8 -16.15 -4.70 -5.81
C ARG A 8 -14.91 -5.09 -6.59
N TRP A 9 -14.02 -5.83 -5.92
CA TRP A 9 -12.92 -6.51 -6.58
C TRP A 9 -13.48 -7.53 -7.57
N ARG A 10 -13.06 -7.41 -8.83
CA ARG A 10 -13.43 -8.29 -9.92
C ARG A 10 -12.18 -8.87 -10.56
N PHE A 11 -12.34 -10.04 -11.16
CA PHE A 11 -11.37 -10.60 -12.09
C PHE A 11 -11.70 -10.11 -13.50
N SER A 12 -10.72 -10.13 -14.41
CA SER A 12 -11.05 -10.00 -15.83
C SER A 12 -11.68 -11.29 -16.34
N THR A 13 -12.37 -11.23 -17.47
CA THR A 13 -12.86 -12.45 -18.13
C THR A 13 -12.00 -12.76 -19.35
N SER A 14 -11.89 -14.03 -19.72
CA SER A 14 -11.12 -14.47 -20.90
C SER A 14 -11.66 -13.90 -22.22
N SER A 15 -12.87 -13.33 -22.20
CA SER A 15 -13.51 -12.66 -23.33
C SER A 15 -13.27 -11.14 -23.38
N GLU A 16 -12.70 -10.54 -22.33
CA GLU A 16 -12.32 -9.12 -22.33
C GLU A 16 -11.04 -8.97 -23.17
N ALA A 17 -11.19 -8.38 -24.37
CA ALA A 17 -10.11 -8.28 -25.35
C ALA A 17 -8.90 -7.48 -24.82
N GLU A 18 -9.15 -6.43 -24.01
CA GLU A 18 -8.11 -5.64 -23.36
C GLU A 18 -8.67 -5.09 -22.04
N VAL A 19 -7.98 -5.36 -20.93
CA VAL A 19 -8.26 -4.74 -19.63
C VAL A 19 -7.09 -3.85 -19.25
N ASP A 20 -7.40 -2.59 -18.91
CA ASP A 20 -6.38 -1.60 -18.56
C ASP A 20 -5.54 -2.07 -17.37
N GLY A 21 -4.24 -2.20 -17.61
CA GLY A 21 -3.23 -2.38 -16.57
C GLY A 21 -2.62 -3.79 -16.50
N GLU A 22 -1.34 -3.83 -16.18
CA GLU A 22 -0.56 -5.06 -16.10
C GLU A 22 -1.07 -5.99 -14.99
N ASN A 23 -1.09 -7.30 -15.26
CA ASN A 23 -1.51 -8.35 -14.33
C ASN A 23 -2.98 -8.29 -13.90
N VAL A 24 -3.85 -7.67 -14.70
CA VAL A 24 -5.31 -7.86 -14.57
C VAL A 24 -5.69 -9.13 -15.32
N ALA A 25 -5.99 -10.19 -14.57
CA ALA A 25 -6.22 -11.53 -15.13
C ALA A 25 -7.54 -12.15 -14.61
N PRO A 26 -8.05 -13.18 -15.30
CA PRO A 26 -9.08 -14.07 -14.76
C PRO A 26 -8.61 -14.73 -13.46
N ASP A 27 -9.56 -15.23 -12.68
CA ASP A 27 -9.21 -16.08 -11.55
C ASP A 27 -8.43 -17.30 -12.05
N PRO A 28 -7.27 -17.64 -11.46
CA PRO A 28 -6.40 -18.69 -11.99
C PRO A 28 -6.86 -20.11 -11.65
N LEU A 29 -7.95 -20.29 -10.89
CA LEU A 29 -8.43 -21.58 -10.41
C LEU A 29 -9.83 -21.91 -10.91
N GLN A 30 -10.68 -20.90 -11.06
CA GLN A 30 -12.10 -21.06 -11.34
C GLN A 30 -12.53 -20.03 -12.41
N ASP A 31 -12.69 -20.45 -13.66
CA ASP A 31 -12.99 -19.54 -14.78
C ASP A 31 -14.32 -18.76 -14.60
N ASP A 32 -15.25 -19.30 -13.82
CA ASP A 32 -16.55 -18.67 -13.51
C ASP A 32 -16.48 -17.65 -12.36
N PHE A 33 -15.34 -17.57 -11.66
CA PHE A 33 -15.14 -16.60 -10.58
C PHE A 33 -14.81 -15.23 -11.15
N THR A 34 -15.84 -14.46 -11.43
CA THR A 34 -15.72 -13.08 -11.94
C THR A 34 -15.58 -12.02 -10.85
N LEU A 35 -15.92 -12.35 -9.60
CA LEU A 35 -15.88 -11.44 -8.45
C LEU A 35 -15.15 -12.08 -7.27
N LEU A 36 -14.35 -11.29 -6.54
CA LEU A 36 -13.60 -11.77 -5.37
C LEU A 36 -14.49 -12.41 -4.29
N ARG A 37 -15.74 -11.97 -4.17
CA ARG A 37 -16.71 -12.54 -3.22
C ARG A 37 -16.97 -14.04 -3.46
N HIS A 38 -16.81 -14.53 -4.69
CA HIS A 38 -17.01 -15.95 -4.99
C HIS A 38 -15.99 -16.81 -4.23
N VAL A 39 -14.73 -16.34 -4.13
CA VAL A 39 -13.67 -16.97 -3.32
C VAL A 39 -14.06 -17.03 -1.83
N TYR A 40 -14.66 -15.96 -1.30
CA TYR A 40 -15.14 -15.94 0.09
C TYR A 40 -16.29 -16.91 0.31
N PHE A 41 -17.27 -16.96 -0.61
CA PHE A 41 -18.42 -17.86 -0.49
C PHE A 41 -18.06 -19.34 -0.71
N GLU A 42 -16.97 -19.62 -1.42
CA GLU A 42 -16.42 -20.98 -1.51
C GLU A 42 -15.87 -21.45 -0.15
N THR A 43 -15.30 -20.54 0.64
CA THR A 43 -14.81 -20.83 2.00
C THR A 43 -15.94 -20.87 3.03
N ASP A 44 -16.83 -19.87 3.00
CA ASP A 44 -17.98 -19.76 3.90
C ASP A 44 -19.20 -19.21 3.12
N PRO A 45 -20.19 -20.06 2.80
CA PRO A 45 -21.40 -19.65 2.08
C PRO A 45 -22.22 -18.56 2.79
N ASN A 46 -22.04 -18.40 4.11
CA ASN A 46 -22.76 -17.42 4.92
C ASN A 46 -21.93 -16.17 5.23
N TYR A 47 -20.76 -15.99 4.60
CA TYR A 47 -19.88 -14.86 4.86
C TYR A 47 -20.58 -13.51 4.62
N SER A 48 -20.70 -12.71 5.68
CA SER A 48 -21.44 -11.44 5.65
C SER A 48 -20.57 -10.20 5.88
N ALA A 49 -19.26 -10.36 6.05
CA ALA A 49 -18.34 -9.28 6.30
C ALA A 49 -17.78 -8.68 4.99
N ARG A 50 -16.77 -7.81 5.10
CA ARG A 50 -16.18 -7.11 3.95
C ARG A 50 -15.32 -8.08 3.12
N PHE A 51 -15.45 -8.02 1.81
CA PHE A 51 -14.57 -8.72 0.87
C PHE A 51 -13.29 -7.89 0.65
N SER A 52 -12.16 -8.35 1.17
CA SER A 52 -10.89 -7.63 1.17
C SER A 52 -9.76 -8.39 0.47
N VAL A 53 -8.69 -7.67 0.14
CA VAL A 53 -7.40 -8.19 -0.34
C VAL A 53 -6.32 -7.73 0.64
N PRO A 54 -5.20 -8.47 0.78
CA PRO A 54 -4.83 -9.72 0.09
C PRO A 54 -5.60 -10.96 0.57
N ILE A 55 -5.50 -12.06 -0.17
CA ILE A 55 -6.03 -13.38 0.22
C ILE A 55 -4.92 -14.41 0.05
N LEU A 56 -4.61 -15.14 1.13
CA LEU A 56 -3.86 -16.39 1.07
C LEU A 56 -4.88 -17.54 1.01
N TYR A 57 -4.86 -18.31 -0.08
CA TYR A 57 -5.87 -19.33 -0.39
C TYR A 57 -5.22 -20.71 -0.57
N ASP A 58 -5.80 -21.72 0.07
CA ASP A 58 -5.43 -23.12 -0.10
C ASP A 58 -6.21 -23.72 -1.27
N LYS A 59 -5.48 -24.05 -2.34
CA LYS A 59 -6.02 -24.62 -3.57
C LYS A 59 -6.49 -26.08 -3.44
N VAL A 60 -6.00 -26.81 -2.44
CA VAL A 60 -6.34 -28.21 -2.20
C VAL A 60 -7.62 -28.31 -1.37
N GLN A 61 -7.66 -27.59 -0.25
CA GLN A 61 -8.85 -27.57 0.62
C GLN A 61 -9.93 -26.60 0.16
N LYS A 62 -9.61 -25.72 -0.79
CA LYS A 62 -10.49 -24.68 -1.34
C LYS A 62 -11.01 -23.70 -0.29
N VAL A 63 -10.11 -23.25 0.57
CA VAL A 63 -10.42 -22.34 1.68
C VAL A 63 -9.44 -21.18 1.76
N ILE A 64 -9.93 -20.03 2.17
CA ILE A 64 -9.09 -18.90 2.58
C ILE A 64 -8.36 -19.28 3.88
N VAL A 65 -7.03 -19.24 3.85
CA VAL A 65 -6.15 -19.50 5.00
C VAL A 65 -5.99 -18.26 5.85
N ASN A 66 -5.74 -17.11 5.22
CA ASN A 66 -5.47 -15.86 5.92
C ASN A 66 -5.77 -14.65 5.00
N ILE A 67 -6.29 -13.56 5.57
CA ILE A 67 -6.56 -12.29 4.88
C ILE A 67 -5.83 -11.09 5.50
N GLU A 68 -5.08 -11.32 6.57
CA GLU A 68 -4.38 -10.29 7.33
C GLU A 68 -3.02 -10.01 6.70
N SER A 69 -2.92 -8.84 6.08
CA SER A 69 -1.72 -8.40 5.36
C SER A 69 -0.46 -8.26 6.22
N SER A 70 -0.61 -8.13 7.54
CA SER A 70 0.51 -8.10 8.48
C SER A 70 1.02 -9.50 8.88
N GLU A 71 0.18 -10.53 8.78
CA GLU A 71 0.53 -11.91 9.13
C GLU A 71 1.11 -12.69 7.94
N ILE A 72 0.52 -12.53 6.75
CA ILE A 72 0.91 -13.28 5.54
C ILE A 72 2.42 -13.16 5.22
N PRO A 73 3.04 -11.96 5.23
CA PRO A 73 4.48 -11.85 4.98
C PRO A 73 5.34 -12.56 6.03
N ARG A 74 4.90 -12.59 7.30
CA ARG A 74 5.60 -13.30 8.38
C ARG A 74 5.51 -14.81 8.20
N MET A 75 4.36 -15.33 7.76
CA MET A 75 4.21 -16.74 7.37
C MET A 75 5.18 -17.09 6.23
N PHE A 76 5.22 -16.28 5.16
CA PHE A 76 6.15 -16.53 4.04
C PHE A 76 7.63 -16.45 4.46
N GLY A 77 7.96 -15.58 5.41
CA GLY A 77 9.32 -15.44 5.92
C GLY A 77 9.84 -16.63 6.72
N THR A 78 8.95 -17.47 7.26
CA THR A 78 9.31 -18.57 8.18
C THR A 78 8.96 -19.96 7.63
N GLU A 79 7.80 -20.11 6.99
CA GLU A 79 7.27 -21.41 6.58
C GLU A 79 7.80 -21.90 5.22
N CYS A 80 8.33 -21.02 4.38
CA CYS A 80 8.75 -21.35 3.01
C CYS A 80 10.25 -21.62 2.82
N GLY A 81 11.06 -21.60 3.89
CA GLY A 81 12.52 -21.66 3.80
C GLY A 81 13.10 -22.85 3.01
N ASN A 82 12.41 -24.00 3.05
CA ASN A 82 12.86 -25.23 2.38
C ASN A 82 12.60 -25.24 0.86
N VAL A 83 11.66 -24.43 0.37
CA VAL A 83 11.20 -24.45 -1.03
C VAL A 83 11.68 -23.26 -1.86
N ILE A 84 12.29 -22.25 -1.23
CA ILE A 84 12.83 -21.06 -1.92
C ILE A 84 14.32 -21.25 -2.30
N GLU A 85 14.77 -20.44 -3.26
CA GLU A 85 16.17 -20.38 -3.68
C GLU A 85 17.11 -20.07 -2.50
N LYS A 86 18.28 -20.72 -2.46
CA LYS A 86 19.25 -20.58 -1.36
C LYS A 86 19.63 -19.12 -1.05
N LYS A 87 19.72 -18.27 -2.08
CA LYS A 87 20.09 -16.85 -1.94
C LYS A 87 19.09 -16.03 -1.10
N TYR A 88 17.85 -16.51 -0.95
CA TYR A 88 16.80 -15.82 -0.16
C TYR A 88 16.59 -16.42 1.23
N ARG A 89 17.12 -17.63 1.52
CA ARG A 89 16.86 -18.34 2.79
C ARG A 89 17.37 -17.65 4.03
N ASN A 90 18.39 -16.80 3.88
CA ASN A 90 19.00 -16.06 4.99
C ASN A 90 18.45 -14.63 5.11
N THR A 91 17.49 -14.24 4.27
CA THR A 91 16.87 -12.92 4.33
C THR A 91 15.71 -12.94 5.32
N SER A 92 15.83 -12.23 6.44
CA SER A 92 14.73 -12.04 7.38
C SER A 92 14.29 -10.59 7.41
N LEU A 93 13.01 -10.35 7.12
CA LEU A 93 12.39 -9.03 7.25
C LEU A 93 11.92 -8.73 8.69
N TYR A 94 11.91 -9.74 9.55
CA TYR A 94 11.49 -9.67 10.95
C TYR A 94 12.50 -10.37 11.88
N PRO A 95 13.78 -9.95 11.87
CA PRO A 95 14.84 -10.63 12.62
C PRO A 95 14.65 -10.46 14.12
N ALA A 96 14.94 -11.51 14.90
CA ALA A 96 14.72 -11.57 16.35
C ALA A 96 15.25 -10.33 17.11
N ALA A 97 16.43 -9.84 16.74
CA ALA A 97 17.07 -8.68 17.39
C ALA A 97 16.33 -7.34 17.20
N LEU A 98 15.43 -7.24 16.22
CA LEU A 98 14.69 -6.01 15.90
C LEU A 98 13.18 -6.13 16.14
N GLN A 99 12.67 -7.27 16.61
CA GLN A 99 11.22 -7.51 16.69
C GLN A 99 10.51 -6.49 17.59
N ASP A 100 11.05 -6.20 18.78
CA ASP A 100 10.48 -5.21 19.69
C ASP A 100 10.43 -3.82 19.05
N GLN A 101 11.53 -3.42 18.41
CA GLN A 101 11.61 -2.12 17.72
C GLN A 101 10.65 -2.04 16.54
N ILE A 102 10.50 -3.13 15.77
CA ILE A 102 9.55 -3.22 14.65
C ILE A 102 8.12 -3.09 15.16
N ASN A 103 7.78 -3.81 16.24
CA ASN A 103 6.45 -3.78 16.83
C ASN A 103 6.12 -2.39 17.39
N ASP A 104 7.06 -1.76 18.09
CA ASP A 104 6.93 -0.38 18.58
C ASP A 104 6.67 0.58 17.42
N VAL A 105 7.43 0.45 16.33
CA VAL A 105 7.25 1.27 15.13
C VAL A 105 5.88 1.06 14.50
N HIS A 106 5.43 -0.19 14.35
CA HIS A 106 4.10 -0.49 13.81
C HIS A 106 2.99 0.11 14.67
N ALA A 107 3.11 0.06 16.00
CA ALA A 107 2.10 0.57 16.92
C ALA A 107 1.80 2.06 16.72
N TRP A 108 2.81 2.88 16.46
CA TRP A 108 2.59 4.31 16.20
C TRP A 108 2.50 4.69 14.72
N GLN A 109 2.88 3.82 13.78
CA GLN A 109 2.72 4.11 12.35
C GLN A 109 1.34 3.73 11.83
N TYR A 110 0.79 2.61 12.27
CA TYR A 110 -0.37 2.03 11.62
C TYR A 110 -1.58 2.97 11.65
N ASP A 111 -2.00 3.39 12.85
CA ASP A 111 -3.19 4.23 12.99
C ASP A 111 -3.02 5.62 12.36
N PRO A 112 -1.98 6.41 12.67
CA PRO A 112 -1.89 7.77 12.16
C PRO A 112 -1.35 7.87 10.73
N ILE A 113 -0.61 6.88 10.21
CA ILE A 113 -0.08 6.91 8.83
C ILE A 113 -0.88 5.98 7.91
N ASN A 114 -0.80 4.67 8.14
CA ASN A 114 -1.37 3.67 7.22
C ASN A 114 -2.90 3.78 7.14
N ASN A 115 -3.57 3.91 8.28
CA ASN A 115 -5.01 4.13 8.37
C ASN A 115 -5.38 5.62 8.37
N GLY A 116 -4.50 6.49 8.86
CA GLY A 116 -4.77 7.92 9.01
C GLY A 116 -5.10 8.64 7.71
N VAL A 117 -4.47 8.24 6.60
CA VAL A 117 -4.82 8.75 5.26
C VAL A 117 -6.27 8.42 4.87
N TYR A 118 -6.75 7.22 5.22
CA TYR A 118 -8.14 6.82 4.99
C TYR A 118 -9.10 7.56 5.93
N MET A 119 -8.71 7.74 7.19
CA MET A 119 -9.46 8.56 8.14
C MET A 119 -9.64 9.99 7.62
N CYS A 120 -8.61 10.59 7.03
CA CYS A 120 -8.71 11.89 6.37
C CYS A 120 -9.68 11.85 5.18
N GLY A 121 -9.50 10.87 4.30
CA GLY A 121 -10.25 10.77 3.05
C GLY A 121 -11.74 10.49 3.20
N PHE A 122 -12.09 9.69 4.22
CA PHE A 122 -13.46 9.28 4.51
C PHE A 122 -14.14 10.07 5.62
N ALA A 123 -13.46 11.05 6.23
CA ALA A 123 -14.06 11.93 7.21
C ALA A 123 -15.31 12.61 6.62
N THR A 124 -16.42 12.52 7.36
CA THR A 124 -17.72 13.11 7.00
C THR A 124 -17.95 14.46 7.67
N THR A 125 -17.06 14.88 8.56
CA THR A 125 -17.10 16.18 9.26
C THR A 125 -15.73 16.85 9.24
N GLN A 126 -15.72 18.19 9.29
CA GLN A 126 -14.48 18.98 9.31
C GLN A 126 -13.62 18.65 10.54
N ASP A 127 -14.23 18.45 11.71
CA ASP A 127 -13.50 18.15 12.95
C ASP A 127 -12.83 16.77 12.91
N ALA A 128 -13.50 15.76 12.36
CA ALA A 128 -12.90 14.44 12.17
C ALA A 128 -11.72 14.50 11.20
N TYR A 129 -11.88 15.22 10.09
CA TYR A 129 -10.80 15.46 9.14
C TYR A 129 -9.63 16.19 9.79
N ASN A 130 -9.88 17.29 10.51
CA ASN A 130 -8.85 18.10 11.17
C ASN A 130 -8.03 17.25 12.16
N ARG A 131 -8.67 16.44 12.99
CA ARG A 131 -7.96 15.55 13.92
C ARG A 131 -7.11 14.51 13.17
N ALA A 132 -7.68 13.86 12.16
CA ALA A 132 -6.98 12.83 11.40
C ALA A 132 -5.76 13.40 10.64
N VAL A 133 -5.93 14.55 9.98
CA VAL A 133 -4.86 15.16 9.18
C VAL A 133 -3.76 15.70 10.09
N THR A 134 -4.09 16.31 11.23
CA THR A 134 -3.08 16.74 12.21
C THR A 134 -2.26 15.54 12.73
N SER A 135 -2.93 14.46 13.15
CA SER A 135 -2.26 13.26 13.66
C SER A 135 -1.37 12.60 12.60
N LEU A 136 -1.82 12.56 11.34
CA LEU A 136 -1.02 12.07 10.21
C LEU A 136 0.28 12.87 10.04
N PHE A 137 0.21 14.20 10.01
CA PHE A 137 1.40 15.02 9.79
C PHE A 137 2.35 15.03 11.00
N GLU A 138 1.83 14.93 12.24
CA GLU A 138 2.67 14.71 13.43
C GLU A 138 3.44 13.38 13.35
N ALA A 139 2.78 12.31 12.89
CA ALA A 139 3.42 11.01 12.71
C ALA A 139 4.44 11.01 11.55
N LEU A 140 4.17 11.76 10.47
CA LEU A 140 5.14 11.96 9.39
C LEU A 140 6.37 12.77 9.84
N ASP A 141 6.17 13.80 10.66
CA ASP A 141 7.26 14.57 11.27
C ASP A 141 8.13 13.68 12.18
N ARG A 142 7.49 12.80 12.97
CA ARG A 142 8.21 11.77 13.77
C ARG A 142 8.98 10.79 12.88
N ALA A 143 8.37 10.33 11.78
CA ALA A 143 9.00 9.41 10.84
C ALA A 143 10.23 10.04 10.14
N GLU A 144 10.12 11.31 9.76
CA GLU A 144 11.24 12.09 9.20
C GLU A 144 12.40 12.21 10.21
N ALA A 145 12.09 12.54 11.47
CA ALA A 145 13.09 12.63 12.54
C ALA A 145 13.78 11.27 12.80
N HIS A 146 13.00 10.17 12.81
CA HIS A 146 13.53 8.82 12.94
C HIS A 146 14.52 8.50 11.81
N LEU A 147 14.12 8.70 10.56
CA LEU A 147 14.98 8.46 9.39
C LEU A 147 16.19 9.40 9.34
N ALA A 148 16.11 10.61 9.90
CA ALA A 148 17.26 11.50 10.04
C ALA A 148 18.32 10.96 11.02
N SER A 149 17.90 10.17 12.01
CA SER A 149 18.78 9.54 13.00
C SER A 149 19.28 8.15 12.60
N SER A 150 18.71 7.53 11.55
CA SER A 150 19.12 6.21 11.07
C SER A 150 20.49 6.26 10.39
N GLU A 151 21.35 5.29 10.71
CA GLU A 151 22.71 5.17 10.14
C GLU A 151 22.74 4.51 8.75
N GLY A 152 21.59 4.31 8.10
CA GLY A 152 21.54 3.62 6.81
C GLY A 152 20.30 3.94 5.98
N PRO A 153 20.22 3.35 4.77
CA PRO A 153 19.20 3.71 3.78
C PRO A 153 17.81 3.13 4.09
N TYR A 154 17.68 2.35 5.17
CA TYR A 154 16.44 1.71 5.61
C TYR A 154 16.06 2.13 7.04
N TRP A 155 14.91 1.66 7.49
CA TRP A 155 14.28 2.12 8.73
C TRP A 155 15.13 1.88 9.99
N PHE A 156 15.83 0.74 10.05
CA PHE A 156 16.73 0.35 11.16
C PHE A 156 18.18 0.24 10.69
N GLY A 157 18.61 1.11 9.77
CA GLY A 157 19.99 1.16 9.29
C GLY A 157 20.20 0.46 7.95
N LYS A 158 21.08 -0.56 7.92
CA LYS A 158 21.63 -1.13 6.68
C LYS A 158 20.80 -2.24 6.05
N GLU A 159 19.88 -2.84 6.80
CA GLU A 159 19.06 -3.96 6.34
C GLU A 159 17.59 -3.57 6.19
N ILE A 160 16.90 -4.17 5.22
CA ILE A 160 15.47 -4.00 5.02
C ILE A 160 14.71 -4.85 6.05
N THR A 161 13.77 -4.23 6.75
CA THR A 161 12.78 -4.93 7.58
C THR A 161 11.37 -4.78 7.00
N GLU A 162 10.38 -5.37 7.67
CA GLU A 162 8.96 -5.21 7.33
C GLU A 162 8.41 -3.81 7.63
N SER A 163 9.11 -2.98 8.42
CA SER A 163 8.65 -1.63 8.78
C SER A 163 8.68 -0.68 7.59
N ARG A 164 7.49 -0.34 7.09
CA ARG A 164 7.31 0.48 5.87
C ARG A 164 6.08 1.39 6.01
N PRO A 165 6.24 2.72 6.16
CA PRO A 165 5.12 3.64 5.98
C PRO A 165 4.54 3.53 4.56
N SER A 166 3.22 3.63 4.44
CA SER A 166 2.47 3.40 3.20
C SER A 166 2.82 4.37 2.05
N LYS A 167 2.68 3.89 0.81
CA LYS A 167 3.12 4.58 -0.43
C LYS A 167 2.33 5.87 -0.74
N GLN A 168 2.96 6.77 -1.51
CA GLN A 168 2.64 8.18 -1.82
C GLN A 168 1.29 8.57 -2.46
N VAL A 169 0.25 7.74 -2.53
CA VAL A 169 -0.93 8.05 -3.38
C VAL A 169 -2.07 8.80 -2.67
N TYR A 170 -1.78 9.44 -1.53
CA TYR A 170 -2.84 10.00 -0.68
C TYR A 170 -2.98 11.51 -0.71
N THR A 171 -1.96 12.25 -1.15
CA THR A 171 -1.85 13.71 -0.93
C THR A 171 -3.09 14.48 -1.40
N PHE A 172 -3.49 14.35 -2.67
CA PHE A 172 -4.61 15.14 -3.19
C PHE A 172 -5.98 14.50 -2.93
N ARG A 173 -6.08 13.17 -3.07
CA ARG A 173 -7.37 12.47 -3.06
C ARG A 173 -8.04 12.49 -1.69
N PHE A 174 -7.26 12.21 -0.65
CA PHE A 174 -7.72 12.16 0.72
C PHE A 174 -7.51 13.48 1.47
N LYS A 175 -7.24 14.56 0.72
CA LYS A 175 -6.96 15.90 1.26
C LYS A 175 -5.80 15.87 2.27
N CYS A 176 -4.87 14.93 2.14
CA CYS A 176 -3.66 14.87 2.95
C CYS A 176 -2.61 15.84 2.40
N ASN A 177 -2.96 17.13 2.27
CA ASN A 177 -2.26 18.10 1.44
C ASN A 177 -1.67 19.29 2.22
N ILE A 178 -1.48 19.18 3.54
CA ILE A 178 -0.76 20.22 4.31
C ILE A 178 0.65 20.40 3.73
N ARG A 179 1.33 19.29 3.41
CA ARG A 179 2.64 19.27 2.74
C ARG A 179 2.79 17.97 1.91
N ASP A 180 3.64 17.97 0.88
CA ASP A 180 3.92 16.76 0.08
C ASP A 180 5.28 16.14 0.43
N ILE A 181 5.35 14.79 0.45
CA ILE A 181 6.57 14.03 0.74
C ILE A 181 7.75 14.50 -0.12
N ARG A 182 7.55 14.73 -1.42
CA ARG A 182 8.64 15.08 -2.34
C ARG A 182 9.16 16.51 -2.18
N SER A 183 8.43 17.36 -1.45
CA SER A 183 8.72 18.80 -1.34
C SER A 183 9.18 19.24 0.05
N VAL A 184 8.85 18.50 1.12
CA VAL A 184 9.15 18.94 2.49
C VAL A 184 9.83 17.89 3.38
N TYR A 185 9.81 16.61 3.00
CA TYR A 185 10.32 15.51 3.83
C TYR A 185 11.55 14.86 3.18
N PRO A 186 12.75 15.46 3.29
CA PRO A 186 13.93 15.01 2.57
C PRO A 186 14.36 13.58 2.91
N ARG A 187 14.22 13.13 4.16
CA ARG A 187 14.60 11.77 4.58
C ARG A 187 13.56 10.75 4.14
N LEU A 188 12.27 11.00 4.34
CA LEU A 188 11.20 10.12 3.81
C LEU A 188 11.25 10.04 2.27
N HIS A 189 11.47 11.17 1.59
CA HIS A 189 11.58 11.20 0.13
C HIS A 189 12.79 10.40 -0.37
N THR A 190 13.93 10.52 0.31
CA THR A 190 15.14 9.75 -0.03
C THR A 190 14.96 8.27 0.28
N TRP A 191 14.41 7.93 1.44
CA TRP A 191 14.11 6.55 1.85
C TRP A 191 13.16 5.87 0.85
N LEU A 192 12.06 6.54 0.47
CA LEU A 192 11.12 5.97 -0.49
C LEU A 192 11.77 5.77 -1.87
N ARG A 193 12.51 6.77 -2.38
CA ARG A 193 13.19 6.65 -3.67
C ARG A 193 14.23 5.54 -3.66
N ASN A 194 14.96 5.38 -2.55
CA ASN A 194 15.89 4.27 -2.38
C ASN A 194 15.15 2.92 -2.47
N LEU A 195 14.04 2.75 -1.75
CA LEU A 195 13.23 1.53 -1.85
C LEU A 195 12.73 1.30 -3.27
N TYR A 196 12.13 2.31 -3.89
CA TYR A 196 11.53 2.19 -5.21
C TYR A 196 12.57 1.92 -6.31
N TRP A 197 13.72 2.59 -6.32
CA TRP A 197 14.70 2.47 -7.42
C TRP A 197 15.76 1.39 -7.19
N ASN A 198 16.20 1.18 -5.94
CA ASN A 198 17.32 0.28 -5.65
C ASN A 198 16.89 -1.11 -5.18
N VAL A 199 15.60 -1.33 -4.89
CA VAL A 199 15.08 -2.65 -4.48
C VAL A 199 14.05 -3.12 -5.52
N PRO A 200 14.41 -4.03 -6.44
CA PRO A 200 13.57 -4.41 -7.58
C PRO A 200 12.13 -4.77 -7.20
N ALA A 201 11.96 -5.53 -6.10
CA ALA A 201 10.65 -5.94 -5.60
C ALA A 201 9.69 -4.78 -5.30
N PHE A 202 10.17 -3.58 -4.97
CA PHE A 202 9.30 -2.42 -4.76
C PHE A 202 8.85 -1.79 -6.08
N LYS A 203 9.73 -1.68 -7.06
CA LYS A 203 9.40 -1.13 -8.39
C LYS A 203 8.43 -2.04 -9.12
N GLU A 204 8.79 -3.32 -9.19
CA GLU A 204 8.06 -4.35 -9.95
C GLU A 204 6.65 -4.60 -9.41
N THR A 205 6.42 -4.28 -8.13
CA THR A 205 5.10 -4.43 -7.47
C THR A 205 4.34 -3.11 -7.34
N THR A 206 4.76 -2.04 -8.02
CA THR A 206 4.08 -0.73 -7.97
C THR A 206 3.52 -0.36 -9.34
N ASN A 207 2.22 -0.55 -9.51
CA ASN A 207 1.51 -0.12 -10.72
C ASN A 207 0.70 1.17 -10.44
N PHE A 208 1.20 2.33 -10.89
CA PHE A 208 0.54 3.62 -10.65
C PHE A 208 -0.80 3.77 -11.37
N LEU A 209 -1.00 3.10 -12.50
CA LEU A 209 -2.30 3.10 -13.18
C LEU A 209 -3.35 2.41 -12.30
N HIS A 210 -3.04 1.23 -11.76
CA HIS A 210 -3.92 0.49 -10.84
C HIS A 210 -4.23 1.32 -9.61
N ILE A 211 -3.20 1.89 -8.98
CA ILE A 211 -3.39 2.68 -7.75
C ILE A 211 -4.28 3.89 -8.05
N LYS A 212 -3.94 4.71 -9.05
CA LYS A 212 -4.69 5.93 -9.35
C LYS A 212 -6.14 5.61 -9.73
N ASN A 213 -6.35 4.69 -10.67
CA ASN A 213 -7.69 4.33 -11.13
C ASN A 213 -8.56 3.73 -10.02
N HIS A 214 -8.01 2.87 -9.16
CA HIS A 214 -8.76 2.33 -8.04
C HIS A 214 -9.27 3.46 -7.13
N TYR A 215 -8.38 4.34 -6.65
CA TYR A 215 -8.78 5.38 -5.69
C TYR A 215 -9.70 6.46 -6.28
N THR A 216 -9.58 6.77 -7.57
CA THR A 216 -10.37 7.82 -8.23
C THR A 216 -11.69 7.31 -8.79
N ARG A 217 -11.75 6.07 -9.31
CA ARG A 217 -12.94 5.51 -9.99
C ARG A 217 -13.82 4.69 -9.05
N SER A 218 -13.28 4.05 -8.00
CA SER A 218 -14.09 3.22 -7.09
C SER A 218 -14.79 4.03 -5.98
N HIS A 219 -14.21 5.15 -5.54
CA HIS A 219 -14.76 5.97 -4.45
C HIS A 219 -15.67 7.10 -4.96
N VAL A 220 -16.78 6.74 -5.62
CA VAL A 220 -17.72 7.70 -6.24
C VAL A 220 -18.28 8.73 -5.26
N ASN A 221 -18.41 8.38 -3.97
CA ASN A 221 -18.88 9.31 -2.93
C ASN A 221 -17.92 10.48 -2.69
N ILE A 222 -16.64 10.32 -3.01
CA ILE A 222 -15.63 11.38 -2.86
C ILE A 222 -15.25 11.95 -4.25
N ASN A 223 -15.41 11.21 -5.36
CA ASN A 223 -15.13 11.70 -6.73
C ASN A 223 -16.25 11.24 -7.67
N PRO A 224 -17.38 11.97 -7.71
CA PRO A 224 -18.56 11.53 -8.44
C PRO A 224 -18.33 11.31 -9.95
N PHE A 225 -17.43 12.09 -10.56
CA PHE A 225 -17.15 12.04 -11.98
C PHE A 225 -16.06 11.02 -12.36
N ALA A 226 -15.49 10.30 -11.39
CA ALA A 226 -14.44 9.30 -11.61
C ALA A 226 -13.21 9.79 -12.41
N ILE A 227 -12.97 11.11 -12.45
CA ILE A 227 -11.85 11.71 -13.17
C ILE A 227 -10.54 11.39 -12.42
N THR A 228 -9.57 10.85 -13.14
CA THR A 228 -8.22 10.58 -12.62
C THR A 228 -7.30 11.76 -12.94
N ALA A 229 -6.77 12.43 -11.92
CA ALA A 229 -5.80 13.51 -12.13
C ALA A 229 -4.53 12.99 -12.82
N MET A 230 -3.96 13.75 -13.75
CA MET A 230 -2.72 13.37 -14.45
C MET A 230 -1.50 13.36 -13.53
N GLY A 231 -1.43 14.31 -12.60
CA GLY A 231 -0.32 14.43 -11.66
C GLY A 231 -0.33 13.41 -10.52
N PRO A 232 0.71 13.44 -9.68
CA PRO A 232 1.98 14.13 -9.93
C PRO A 232 2.80 13.43 -11.03
N SER A 233 3.58 14.21 -11.78
CA SER A 233 4.47 13.72 -12.85
C SER A 233 5.91 14.20 -12.61
N PRO A 234 6.92 13.31 -12.57
CA PRO A 234 6.78 11.86 -12.57
C PRO A 234 6.12 11.35 -11.27
N HIS A 235 5.67 10.09 -11.27
CA HIS A 235 5.07 9.49 -10.07
C HIS A 235 6.07 9.41 -8.91
N ILE A 236 7.29 8.94 -9.17
CA ILE A 236 8.44 8.96 -8.28
C ILE A 236 9.57 9.71 -8.98
N LEU A 237 10.18 10.68 -8.30
CA LEU A 237 11.34 11.42 -8.82
C LEU A 237 12.58 10.52 -8.94
N ALA A 238 13.49 10.85 -9.84
CA ALA A 238 14.74 10.12 -10.01
C ALA A 238 15.63 10.22 -8.75
N LEU A 239 16.64 9.36 -8.62
CA LEU A 239 17.53 9.35 -7.43
C LEU A 239 18.34 10.64 -7.28
N GLU A 240 18.76 11.21 -8.40
CA GLU A 240 19.49 12.48 -8.51
C GLU A 240 18.62 13.72 -8.20
N GLU A 241 17.30 13.60 -8.26
CA GLU A 241 16.38 14.71 -8.03
C GLU A 241 16.07 14.88 -6.53
N GLY A 242 16.88 15.68 -5.84
CA GLY A 242 16.64 16.06 -4.45
C GLY A 242 15.30 16.78 -4.26
N VAL A 243 14.90 16.97 -3.00
CA VAL A 243 13.80 17.88 -2.69
C VAL A 243 14.24 19.27 -3.15
N SER A 244 13.63 19.77 -4.24
CA SER A 244 13.77 21.17 -4.61
C SER A 244 13.23 21.98 -3.45
N ALA A 245 14.11 22.39 -2.53
CA ALA A 245 13.77 23.33 -1.50
C ALA A 245 13.03 24.45 -2.20
N VAL A 246 11.77 24.66 -1.84
CA VAL A 246 10.98 25.78 -2.33
C VAL A 246 11.83 27.01 -2.04
N ARG A 247 12.54 27.52 -3.04
CA ARG A 247 13.15 28.84 -2.98
C ARG A 247 11.96 29.77 -2.94
N ILE A 248 11.51 30.10 -1.74
CA ILE A 248 10.66 31.26 -1.53
C ILE A 248 11.56 32.43 -1.93
N SER A 249 11.42 32.90 -3.17
CA SER A 249 11.90 34.21 -3.55
C SER A 249 11.29 35.20 -2.58
N LYS A 250 12.15 35.93 -1.85
CA LYS A 250 11.76 37.11 -1.08
C LYS A 250 11.04 38.10 -1.97
#